data_AF-A0A9P9DA53-F1
#
_entry.id   AF-A0A9P9DA53-F1
#
_cell.length_a   1.000
_cell.length_b   1.000
_cell.length_c   1.000
_cell.angle_alpha   90.00
_cell.angle_beta   90.00
_cell.angle_gamma   90.00
#
_symmetry.space_group_name_H-M   'P 1'
#
loop_
_entity.id
_entity.type
_entity.pdbx_description
1 polymer ?
#
loop_
_entity_poly.entity_id
_entity_poly.type
_entity_poly.pdbx_seq_one_letter_code
_entity_poly.pdbx_strand_id
1 'polypeptide(L)'
;VEIEKFVSALQSRITVNMDEQACNEALTELHAYYKVAMKTFVDNMARKVIERHIISSLPAASCPNNVSQMSDEALLNIGSKPEKQILQRQKLAGVAQGLK
;
A
#
# COMPACT_ATOMS: atom_id res chain seq x y z
N VAL A 1 -11.52 -46.48 -39.51
CA VAL A 1 -10.44 -46.47 -38.50
C VAL A 1 -9.95 -45.07 -38.13
N GLU A 2 -9.28 -44.30 -39.00
CA GLU A 2 -8.77 -42.96 -38.60
C GLU A 2 -9.87 -41.93 -38.36
N ILE A 3 -10.87 -41.87 -39.24
CA ILE A 3 -12.02 -40.96 -39.09
C ILE A 3 -12.81 -41.29 -37.81
N GLU A 4 -12.98 -42.58 -37.48
CA GLU A 4 -13.68 -43.00 -36.27
C GLU A 4 -12.90 -42.66 -35.00
N LYS A 5 -11.56 -42.80 -35.02
CA LYS A 5 -10.71 -42.33 -33.93
C LYS A 5 -10.80 -40.82 -33.76
N PHE A 6 -10.86 -40.07 -34.86
CA PHE A 6 -11.01 -38.62 -34.84
C PHE A 6 -12.37 -38.18 -34.27
N VAL A 7 -13.47 -38.82 -34.69
CA VAL A 7 -14.82 -38.56 -34.19
C VAL A 7 -14.94 -38.91 -32.70
N SER A 8 -14.34 -40.03 -32.27
CA SER A 8 -14.33 -40.43 -30.85
C SER A 8 -13.52 -39.45 -29.98
N ALA A 9 -12.38 -38.98 -30.48
CA ALA A 9 -11.58 -37.95 -29.79
C ALA A 9 -12.32 -36.61 -29.70
N LEU A 10 -13.09 -36.22 -30.72
CA LEU A 10 -13.95 -35.04 -30.68
C LEU A 10 -15.08 -35.19 -29.67
N GLN A 11 -15.78 -36.34 -29.65
CA GLN A 11 -16.85 -36.61 -28.69
C GLN A 11 -16.37 -36.53 -27.24
N SER A 12 -15.13 -36.97 -26.94
CA SER A 12 -14.56 -36.85 -25.59
C SER A 12 -14.29 -35.41 -25.13
N ARG A 13 -14.27 -34.44 -26.05
CA ARG A 13 -14.03 -33.01 -25.78
C ARG A 13 -15.30 -32.17 -25.85
N ILE A 14 -16.44 -32.77 -26.21
CA ILE A 14 -17.72 -32.11 -26.34
C ILE A 14 -18.52 -32.39 -25.06
N THR A 15 -18.81 -31.34 -24.30
CA THR A 15 -19.79 -31.39 -23.23
C THR A 15 -21.18 -31.52 -23.87
N VAL A 16 -21.74 -32.73 -23.88
CA VAL A 16 -23.07 -32.99 -24.48
C VAL A 16 -24.18 -32.36 -23.64
N ASN A 17 -23.93 -32.17 -22.34
CA ASN A 17 -24.83 -31.50 -21.43
C ASN A 17 -24.72 -29.98 -21.56
N MET A 18 -25.70 -29.37 -22.23
CA MET A 18 -25.77 -27.92 -22.44
C MET A 18 -25.87 -27.12 -21.13
N ASP A 19 -26.49 -27.68 -20.08
CA ASP A 19 -26.60 -27.01 -18.79
C ASP A 19 -25.25 -26.96 -18.07
N GLU A 20 -24.49 -28.05 -18.13
CA GLU A 20 -23.13 -28.10 -17.59
C GLU A 20 -22.19 -27.14 -18.32
N GLN A 21 -22.29 -27.08 -19.66
CA GLN A 21 -21.53 -26.13 -20.47
C GLN A 21 -21.84 -24.68 -20.08
N ALA A 22 -23.13 -24.34 -19.99
CA ALA A 22 -23.56 -22.99 -19.60
C ALA A 22 -23.09 -22.61 -18.19
N CYS A 23 -23.12 -23.55 -17.24
CA CYS A 23 -22.62 -23.31 -15.88
C CYS A 23 -21.10 -23.06 -15.86
N ASN A 24 -20.33 -23.84 -16.63
CA ASN A 24 -18.88 -23.69 -16.74
C ASN A 24 -18.48 -22.35 -17.39
N GLU A 25 -19.24 -21.92 -18.40
CA GLU A 25 -19.05 -20.62 -19.04
C GLU A 25 -19.36 -19.47 -18.06
N ALA A 26 -20.51 -19.52 -17.38
CA ALA A 26 -20.89 -18.52 -16.37
C ALA A 26 -19.85 -18.39 -15.25
N LEU A 27 -19.29 -19.51 -14.79
CA LEU A 27 -18.23 -19.53 -13.79
C LEU A 27 -16.94 -18.88 -14.32
N THR A 28 -16.59 -19.16 -15.58
CA THR A 28 -15.41 -18.56 -16.24
C THR A 28 -15.57 -17.04 -16.38
N GLU A 29 -16.75 -16.58 -16.78
CA GLU A 29 -17.07 -15.16 -16.88
C GLU A 29 -17.03 -14.46 -15.51
N LEU A 30 -17.58 -15.10 -14.48
CA LEU A 30 -17.54 -14.59 -13.11
C LEU A 30 -16.10 -14.43 -12.61
N HIS A 31 -15.23 -15.41 -12.87
CA HIS A 31 -13.81 -15.33 -12.53
C HIS A 31 -13.11 -14.20 -13.28
N ALA A 32 -13.41 -14.01 -14.57
CA ALA A 32 -12.86 -12.92 -15.36
C ALA A 32 -13.28 -11.54 -14.82
N TYR A 33 -14.57 -11.39 -14.46
CA TYR A 33 -15.09 -10.19 -13.83
C TYR A 33 -14.38 -9.90 -12.50
N TYR A 34 -14.33 -10.88 -11.59
CA TYR A 34 -13.72 -10.68 -10.27
C TYR A 34 -12.22 -10.36 -10.35
N LYS A 35 -11.50 -10.93 -11.32
CA LYS A 35 -10.09 -10.61 -11.56
C LYS A 35 -9.88 -9.11 -11.83
N VAL A 36 -10.79 -8.46 -12.55
CA VAL A 36 -10.72 -7.02 -12.82
C VAL A 36 -11.22 -6.23 -11.62
N ALA A 37 -12.38 -6.61 -11.06
CA ALA A 37 -12.98 -5.92 -9.92
C ALA A 37 -12.03 -5.83 -8.71
N MET A 38 -11.30 -6.90 -8.40
CA MET A 38 -10.33 -6.90 -7.29
C MET A 38 -9.16 -5.97 -7.53
N LYS A 39 -8.64 -5.89 -8.76
CA LYS A 39 -7.57 -4.95 -9.11
C LYS A 39 -8.05 -3.52 -9.01
N THR A 40 -9.25 -3.24 -9.52
CA THR A 40 -9.89 -1.92 -9.45
C THR A 40 -10.11 -1.50 -8.01
N PHE A 41 -10.54 -2.42 -7.13
CA PHE A 41 -10.68 -2.15 -5.71
C PHE A 41 -9.35 -1.74 -5.07
N VAL A 42 -8.29 -2.53 -5.28
CA VAL A 42 -6.97 -2.25 -4.71
C VAL A 42 -6.42 -0.90 -5.21
N ASP A 43 -6.52 -0.62 -6.51
CA ASP A 43 -6.06 0.65 -7.08
C ASP A 43 -6.83 1.85 -6.52
N ASN A 44 -8.16 1.72 -6.39
CA ASN A 44 -8.99 2.78 -5.81
C ASN A 44 -8.66 3.01 -4.33
N MET A 45 -8.47 1.95 -3.53
CA MET A 45 -8.08 2.09 -2.13
C MET A 45 -6.73 2.80 -2.00
N ALA A 46 -5.73 2.38 -2.79
CA ALA A 46 -4.41 3.02 -2.77
C ALA A 46 -4.48 4.48 -3.21
N ARG A 47 -5.00 4.77 -4.41
CA ARG A 47 -4.95 6.12 -4.99
C ARG A 47 -6.01 7.06 -4.42
N LYS A 48 -7.25 6.60 -4.31
CA LYS A 48 -8.37 7.48 -3.97
C LYS A 48 -8.55 7.64 -2.47
N VAL A 49 -8.15 6.64 -1.67
CA VAL A 49 -8.27 6.72 -0.21
C VAL A 49 -6.93 7.09 0.41
N ILE A 50 -5.93 6.22 0.29
CA ILE A 50 -4.67 6.39 1.03
C ILE A 50 -3.88 7.60 0.49
N GLU A 51 -3.56 7.62 -0.81
CA GLU A 51 -2.77 8.71 -1.39
C GLU A 51 -3.47 10.06 -1.25
N ARG A 52 -4.77 10.11 -1.56
CA ARG A 52 -5.53 11.37 -1.57
C ARG A 52 -5.90 11.90 -0.19
N HIS A 53 -6.19 11.06 0.79
CA HIS A 53 -6.69 11.54 2.09
C HIS A 53 -5.64 11.49 3.20
N ILE A 54 -4.65 10.60 3.08
CA ILE A 54 -3.60 10.45 4.10
C ILE A 54 -2.33 11.13 3.60
N ILE A 55 -1.78 10.65 2.48
CA ILE A 55 -0.44 11.07 2.02
C ILE A 55 -0.44 12.53 1.55
N SER A 56 -1.49 12.99 0.85
CA SER A 56 -1.51 14.34 0.29
C SER A 56 -1.42 15.47 1.32
N SER A 57 -1.74 15.20 2.58
CA SER A 57 -1.66 16.16 3.68
C SER A 57 -0.24 16.32 4.24
N LEU A 58 0.63 15.32 4.05
CA LEU A 58 1.96 15.29 4.65
C LEU A 58 2.88 16.40 4.16
N PRO A 59 2.95 16.75 2.85
CA PRO A 59 3.80 17.84 2.39
C PRO A 59 3.44 19.19 3.03
N ALA A 60 2.16 19.41 3.35
CA ALA A 60 1.73 20.63 4.03
C ALA A 60 2.23 20.66 5.48
N ALA A 61 2.29 19.53 6.18
CA ALA A 61 2.73 19.47 7.57
C ALA A 61 4.18 19.93 7.78
N SER A 62 5.05 19.78 6.78
CA SER A 62 6.45 20.20 6.82
C SER A 62 6.76 21.37 5.88
N CYS A 63 5.73 22.10 5.45
CA CYS A 63 5.89 23.26 4.59
C CYS A 63 6.66 24.39 5.32
N PRO A 64 7.69 25.01 4.70
CA PRO A 64 8.44 26.10 5.32
C PRO A 64 7.56 27.27 5.80
N ASN A 65 6.48 27.57 5.08
CA ASN A 65 5.51 28.58 5.53
C ASN A 65 4.83 28.19 6.84
N ASN A 66 4.42 26.92 6.98
CA ASN A 66 3.77 26.44 8.21
C ASN A 66 4.75 26.48 9.38
N VAL A 67 6.02 26.11 9.15
CA VAL A 67 7.08 26.22 10.16
C VAL A 67 7.32 27.67 10.57
N SER A 68 7.34 28.60 9.61
CA SER A 68 7.54 30.04 9.90
C SER A 68 6.40 30.68 10.70
N GLN A 69 5.21 30.06 10.69
CA GLN A 69 4.03 30.51 11.42
C GLN A 69 3.87 29.84 12.79
N MET A 70 4.77 28.91 13.16
CA MET A 70 4.74 28.28 14.48
C MET A 70 5.08 29.29 15.58
N SER A 71 4.49 29.13 16.77
CA SER A 71 4.84 29.95 17.92
C SER A 71 6.24 29.62 18.44
N ASP A 72 6.89 30.59 19.08
CA ASP A 72 8.20 30.39 19.70
C ASP A 72 8.18 29.24 20.72
N GLU A 73 7.08 29.07 21.47
CA GLU A 73 6.89 27.95 22.40
C GLU A 73 6.89 26.60 21.68
N ALA A 74 6.17 26.47 20.56
CA ALA A 74 6.15 25.25 19.77
C ALA A 74 7.54 24.93 19.19
N LEU A 75 8.24 25.95 18.67
CA LEU A 75 9.59 25.81 18.14
C LEU A 75 10.59 25.43 19.25
N LEU A 76 10.47 26.02 20.44
CA LEU A 76 11.27 25.66 21.61
C LEU A 76 10.99 24.22 22.01
N ASN A 77 9.75 23.77 22.06
CA ASN A 77 9.42 22.39 22.39
C ASN A 77 9.96 21.38 21.37
N ILE A 78 9.90 21.70 20.07
CA ILE A 78 10.45 20.85 19.00
C ILE A 78 11.98 20.82 19.03
N GLY A 79 12.61 21.97 19.22
CA GLY A 79 14.08 22.13 19.19
C GLY A 79 14.78 21.83 20.51
N SER A 80 14.05 21.73 21.61
CA SER A 80 14.62 21.49 22.93
C SER A 80 15.19 20.08 23.04
N LYS A 81 16.36 20.00 23.68
CA LYS A 81 16.97 18.71 23.97
C LYS A 81 16.30 18.09 25.21
N PRO A 82 16.05 16.77 25.19
CA PRO A 82 15.64 16.06 26.39
C PRO A 82 16.66 16.24 27.53
N GLU A 83 16.18 16.38 28.75
CA GLU A 83 16.99 16.64 29.95
C GLU A 83 18.14 15.64 30.13
N LYS A 84 17.88 14.36 29.84
CA LYS A 84 18.91 13.30 29.85
C LYS A 84 20.11 13.62 28.95
N GLN A 85 19.86 14.17 27.76
CA GLN A 85 20.93 14.53 26.82
C GLN A 85 21.70 15.77 27.30
N ILE A 86 21.02 16.71 27.96
CA ILE A 86 21.65 17.89 28.56
C ILE A 86 22.62 17.46 29.66
N LEU A 87 22.17 16.61 30.59
CA LEU A 87 22.99 16.09 31.68
C LEU A 87 24.20 15.29 31.15
N GLN A 88 23.98 14.45 30.13
CA GLN A 88 25.06 13.69 29.51
C GLN A 88 26.09 14.61 28.85
N ARG A 89 25.65 15.66 28.14
CA ARG A 89 26.56 16.65 27.53
C ARG A 89 27.36 17.40 28.59
N GLN A 90 26.74 17.80 29.70
CA GLN A 90 27.43 18.46 30.81
C GLN A 90 28.49 17.55 31.44
N LYS A 91 28.14 16.28 31.70
CA LYS A 91 29.10 15.29 32.21
C LYS A 91 30.30 15.12 31.28
N LEU A 92 30.06 14.94 29.98
CA LEU A 92 31.12 14.76 28.99
C LEU A 92 31.99 16.02 28.83
N ALA A 93 31.39 17.21 28.89
CA ALA A 93 32.12 18.48 28.84
C ALA A 93 33.04 18.65 30.06
N GLY A 94 32.60 18.27 31.26
CA GLY A 94 33.43 18.28 32.46
C GLY A 94 34.61 17.32 32.36
N VAL A 95 34.40 16.11 31.85
CA VAL A 95 35.49 15.14 31.60
C VAL A 95 36.49 15.69 30.58
N ALA A 96 36.01 16.28 29.48
CA ALA A 96 36.86 16.85 28.45
C ALA A 96 37.71 18.04 28.94
N GLN A 97 37.18 18.86 29.86
CA GLN A 97 37.94 19.94 30.48
C GLN A 97 39.03 19.43 31.43
N GLY A 98 38.77 18.34 32.17
CA GLY A 98 39.78 17.72 33.03
C GLY A 98 40.88 16.93 32.30
N LEU A 99 40.75 16.77 30.98
CA LEU A 99 41.74 16.13 30.11
C LEU A 99 42.64 17.14 29.38
N LYS A 100 42.42 18.46 29.56
CA LYS A 100 43.31 19.53 29.11
C LYS A 100 44.24 19.97 30.23
#